data_AF-A0A7W4PJU3-F1
#
_entry.id   AF-A0A7W4PJU3-F1
#
_cell.length_a   1.000
_cell.length_b   1.000
_cell.length_c   1.000
_cell.angle_alpha   90.00
_cell.angle_beta   90.00
_cell.angle_gamma   90.00
#
_symmetry.space_group_name_H-M   'P 1'
#
loop_
_entity.id
_entity.type
_entity.pdbx_description
1 polymer ?
#
loop_
_entity_poly.entity_id
_entity_poly.type
_entity_poly.pdbx_seq_one_letter_code
_entity_poly.pdbx_strand_id
1 'polypeptide(L)'
;MTERLDANAAGIARAADLLRAGGLVAFGTETVYGLGADATDDAAVARIFAAKERPRFNPLISHFPDADAAFREGVPTDLARRLAERFWPGPLTLVLPRRPDGTISDLAAAGLPSVALRVPHGAVTTELLRAVGRPVAAPSANLSGRVSPSDAYHVLRGLQGRIDAVLDSGPCPVGVESTVLDLTGTSPVLLRPGGVTVEALEEVCGPISHPDDYAHTLPTSPGQLASHYAPGLPVRLDAQDVAPDEALLAFGPEIPGAGLVWNLSPEERLDEAAARLFAGLRFLDSEGARRGLSRIAAMPIPRVGLGLAIRDRLRRAASPRPI
;
A
#
# COMPACT_ATOMS: atom_id res chain seq x y z
N MET A 1 19.87 -14.49 7.38
CA MET A 1 20.11 -13.67 6.18
C MET A 1 18.83 -13.69 5.36
N THR A 2 18.38 -12.57 4.81
CA THR A 2 17.16 -12.53 3.98
C THR A 2 17.45 -13.12 2.60
N GLU A 3 16.65 -14.10 2.16
CA GLU A 3 16.74 -14.69 0.83
C GLU A 3 16.16 -13.73 -0.24
N ARG A 4 16.78 -13.65 -1.41
CA ARG A 4 16.17 -13.03 -2.60
C ARG A 4 15.78 -14.15 -3.56
N LEU A 5 14.49 -14.29 -3.80
CA LEU A 5 13.90 -15.34 -4.60
C LEU A 5 13.47 -14.77 -5.95
N ASP A 6 13.73 -15.49 -7.03
CA ASP A 6 13.26 -15.12 -8.36
C ASP A 6 11.77 -15.40 -8.50
N ALA A 7 11.06 -14.58 -9.29
CA ALA A 7 9.65 -14.79 -9.63
C ALA A 7 9.42 -15.93 -10.65
N ASN A 8 9.90 -17.13 -10.32
CA ASN A 8 9.68 -18.37 -11.07
C ASN A 8 9.06 -19.44 -10.16
N ALA A 9 8.71 -20.59 -10.73
CA ALA A 9 8.04 -21.67 -10.00
C ALA A 9 8.80 -22.13 -8.73
N ALA A 10 10.14 -22.18 -8.77
CA ALA A 10 10.95 -22.59 -7.62
C ALA A 10 10.96 -21.51 -6.52
N GLY A 11 11.08 -20.23 -6.90
CA GLY A 11 11.02 -19.11 -5.95
C GLY A 11 9.63 -18.97 -5.32
N ILE A 12 8.56 -19.17 -6.10
CA ILE A 12 7.18 -19.18 -5.61
C ILE A 12 6.97 -20.34 -4.63
N ALA A 13 7.42 -21.55 -4.95
CA ALA A 13 7.33 -22.70 -4.05
C ALA A 13 8.09 -22.45 -2.73
N ARG A 14 9.31 -21.92 -2.82
CA ARG A 14 10.12 -21.56 -1.64
C ARG A 14 9.44 -20.49 -0.78
N ALA A 15 8.90 -19.44 -1.39
CA ALA A 15 8.15 -18.40 -0.72
C ALA A 15 6.90 -18.96 -0.01
N ALA A 16 6.17 -19.85 -0.67
CA ALA A 16 5.00 -20.50 -0.09
C ALA A 16 5.37 -21.36 1.12
N ASP A 17 6.45 -22.16 1.05
CA ASP A 17 6.94 -22.95 2.17
C ASP A 17 7.33 -22.09 3.37
N LEU A 18 8.03 -20.98 3.13
CA LEU A 18 8.39 -20.02 4.18
C LEU A 18 7.15 -19.44 4.87
N LEU A 19 6.16 -18.99 4.09
CA LEU A 19 4.89 -18.46 4.64
C LEU A 19 4.14 -19.53 5.45
N ARG A 20 4.05 -20.76 4.93
CA ARG A 20 3.38 -21.88 5.61
C ARG A 20 4.08 -22.30 6.91
N ALA A 21 5.39 -22.09 7.01
CA ALA A 21 6.20 -22.32 8.20
C ALA A 21 6.17 -21.13 9.20
N GLY A 22 5.28 -20.14 9.00
CA GLY A 22 5.18 -18.96 9.87
C GLY A 22 6.25 -17.90 9.61
N GLY A 23 6.96 -18.00 8.48
CA GLY A 23 7.94 -17.02 7.98
C GLY A 23 7.31 -15.77 7.39
N LEU A 24 8.16 -14.76 7.16
CA LEU A 24 7.85 -13.49 6.53
C LEU A 24 8.45 -13.44 5.12
N VAL A 25 7.59 -13.25 4.13
CA VAL A 25 8.01 -13.10 2.74
C VAL A 25 7.45 -11.80 2.18
N ALA A 26 8.33 -10.92 1.71
CA ALA A 26 7.89 -9.78 0.93
C ALA A 26 7.66 -10.18 -0.53
N PHE A 27 6.57 -9.73 -1.14
CA PHE A 27 6.25 -10.03 -2.54
C PHE A 27 5.60 -8.82 -3.21
N GLY A 28 5.88 -8.63 -4.51
CA GLY A 28 5.27 -7.57 -5.30
C GLY A 28 3.79 -7.86 -5.61
N THR A 29 3.02 -6.79 -5.73
CA THR A 29 1.66 -6.78 -6.31
C THR A 29 1.61 -5.73 -7.42
N GLU A 30 0.45 -5.50 -8.04
CA GLU A 30 0.28 -4.39 -8.98
C GLU A 30 0.45 -3.01 -8.30
N THR A 31 0.21 -2.91 -6.99
CA THR A 31 0.28 -1.64 -6.23
C THR A 31 1.66 -1.37 -5.65
N VAL A 32 2.03 -2.14 -4.62
CA VAL A 32 3.29 -2.03 -3.88
C VAL A 32 3.74 -3.43 -3.44
N TYR A 33 4.99 -3.56 -2.96
CA TYR A 33 5.42 -4.78 -2.28
C TYR A 33 4.75 -4.87 -0.91
N GLY A 34 4.16 -6.03 -0.62
CA GLY A 34 3.58 -6.38 0.67
C GLY A 34 4.52 -7.27 1.48
N LEU A 35 4.51 -7.15 2.81
CA LEU A 35 5.20 -8.06 3.73
C LEU A 35 4.21 -9.12 4.22
N GLY A 36 4.23 -10.28 3.58
CA GLY A 36 3.33 -11.39 3.85
C GLY A 36 3.70 -12.19 5.09
N ALA A 37 2.68 -12.63 5.82
CA ALA A 37 2.70 -13.77 6.72
C ALA A 37 1.36 -14.52 6.62
N ASP A 38 1.31 -15.75 7.13
CA ASP A 38 0.07 -16.48 7.31
C ASP A 38 -0.91 -15.66 8.18
N ALA A 39 -2.08 -15.30 7.63
CA ALA A 39 -3.06 -14.51 8.36
C ALA A 39 -3.86 -15.33 9.38
N THR A 40 -3.72 -16.65 9.39
CA THR A 40 -4.40 -17.57 10.32
C THR A 40 -3.57 -17.87 11.57
N ASP A 41 -2.32 -17.39 11.61
CA ASP A 41 -1.37 -17.65 12.69
C ASP A 41 -0.99 -16.34 13.40
N ASP A 42 -1.41 -16.21 14.66
CA ASP A 42 -1.10 -15.06 15.52
C ASP A 42 0.40 -14.81 15.65
N ALA A 43 1.23 -15.86 15.71
CA ALA A 43 2.68 -15.72 15.84
C ALA A 43 3.29 -15.17 14.55
N ALA A 44 2.85 -15.67 13.40
CA ALA A 44 3.28 -15.18 12.09
C ALA A 44 2.86 -13.71 11.88
N VAL A 45 1.63 -13.34 12.25
CA VAL A 45 1.14 -11.97 12.20
C VAL A 45 1.92 -11.06 13.16
N ALA A 46 2.23 -11.50 14.38
CA ALA A 46 3.03 -10.75 15.34
C ALA A 46 4.43 -10.42 14.79
N ARG A 47 5.02 -11.32 14.00
CA ARG A 47 6.30 -11.08 13.31
C ARG A 47 6.22 -9.93 12.30
N ILE A 48 5.10 -9.74 11.58
CA ILE A 48 4.89 -8.58 10.71
C ILE A 48 5.02 -7.28 11.51
N PHE A 49 4.30 -7.20 12.64
CA PHE A 49 4.31 -6.02 13.49
C PHE A 49 5.71 -5.74 14.04
N ALA A 50 6.42 -6.77 14.48
CA ALA A 50 7.79 -6.66 14.99
C ALA A 50 8.78 -6.22 13.90
N ALA A 51 8.78 -6.86 12.73
CA ALA A 51 9.70 -6.54 11.63
C ALA A 51 9.54 -5.10 11.13
N LYS A 52 8.31 -4.59 11.13
CA LYS A 52 7.96 -3.24 10.66
C LYS A 52 8.00 -2.16 11.74
N GLU A 53 8.17 -2.52 13.02
CA GLU A 53 7.97 -1.60 14.15
C GLU A 53 6.59 -0.92 14.08
N ARG A 54 5.56 -1.71 13.74
CA ARG A 54 4.19 -1.24 13.51
C ARG A 54 3.35 -1.37 14.78
N PRO A 55 2.54 -0.37 15.15
CA PRO A 55 1.58 -0.50 16.24
C PRO A 55 0.55 -1.59 15.97
N ARG A 56 0.24 -2.40 16.98
CA ARG A 56 -0.66 -3.58 16.87
C ARG A 56 -2.12 -3.25 16.59
N PHE A 57 -2.55 -2.01 16.86
CA PHE A 57 -3.94 -1.57 16.65
C PHE A 57 -4.28 -1.28 15.19
N ASN A 58 -3.31 -1.32 14.28
CA ASN A 58 -3.53 -0.96 12.88
C ASN A 58 -3.78 -2.24 12.05
N PRO A 59 -5.03 -2.50 11.61
CA PRO A 59 -5.40 -3.75 10.96
C PRO A 59 -4.58 -4.01 9.69
N LEU A 60 -4.52 -5.27 9.27
CA LEU A 60 -3.83 -5.73 8.08
C LEU A 60 -4.82 -6.10 6.98
N ILE A 61 -4.41 -5.95 5.72
CA ILE A 61 -5.18 -6.44 4.58
C ILE A 61 -4.77 -7.89 4.32
N SER A 62 -5.75 -8.78 4.30
CA SER A 62 -5.56 -10.18 3.92
C SER A 62 -5.75 -10.35 2.42
N HIS A 63 -4.83 -11.07 1.80
CA HIS A 63 -4.75 -11.27 0.36
C HIS A 63 -5.15 -12.70 -0.02
N PHE A 64 -5.86 -12.82 -1.13
CA PHE A 64 -6.48 -14.06 -1.59
C PHE A 64 -6.26 -14.29 -3.08
N PRO A 65 -6.23 -15.55 -3.54
CA PRO A 65 -6.06 -15.86 -4.96
C PRO A 65 -7.30 -15.55 -5.80
N ASP A 66 -8.49 -15.49 -5.20
CA ASP A 66 -9.77 -15.27 -5.86
C ASP A 66 -10.85 -14.77 -4.88
N ALA A 67 -11.98 -14.32 -5.44
CA ALA A 67 -13.08 -13.75 -4.67
C ALA A 67 -13.76 -14.78 -3.75
N ASP A 68 -13.89 -16.04 -4.20
CA ASP A 68 -14.49 -17.11 -3.41
C ASP A 68 -13.68 -17.37 -2.13
N ALA A 69 -12.35 -17.38 -2.23
CA ALA A 69 -11.47 -17.48 -1.07
C ALA A 69 -11.60 -16.28 -0.13
N ALA A 70 -11.69 -15.06 -0.66
CA ALA A 70 -11.90 -13.87 0.14
C ALA A 70 -13.25 -13.89 0.89
N PHE A 71 -14.33 -14.27 0.21
CA PHE A 71 -15.68 -14.31 0.79
C PHE A 71 -15.94 -15.49 1.74
N ARG A 72 -14.97 -16.42 1.87
CA ARG A 72 -14.93 -17.36 3.00
C ARG A 72 -14.44 -16.73 4.31
N GLU A 73 -13.95 -15.49 4.28
CA GLU A 73 -13.45 -14.78 5.47
C GLU A 73 -14.26 -13.54 5.84
N GLY A 74 -14.89 -12.87 4.87
CA GLY A 74 -15.85 -11.77 5.09
C GLY A 74 -17.22 -12.07 4.50
N VAL A 75 -18.28 -11.49 5.08
CA VAL A 75 -19.66 -11.66 4.61
C VAL A 75 -19.97 -10.64 3.50
N PRO A 76 -20.09 -11.04 2.22
CA PRO A 76 -20.35 -10.10 1.14
C PRO A 76 -21.83 -9.76 1.01
N THR A 77 -22.10 -8.47 0.83
CA THR A 77 -23.37 -7.95 0.28
C THR A 77 -23.38 -8.11 -1.24
N ASP A 78 -24.55 -7.93 -1.88
CA ASP A 78 -24.63 -7.92 -3.35
C ASP A 78 -23.78 -6.80 -3.96
N LEU A 79 -23.67 -5.68 -3.26
CA LEU A 79 -22.78 -4.61 -3.66
C LEU A 79 -21.30 -5.04 -3.62
N ALA A 80 -20.87 -5.72 -2.54
CA ALA A 80 -19.51 -6.24 -2.44
C ALA A 80 -19.19 -7.22 -3.58
N ARG A 81 -20.15 -8.07 -3.98
CA ARG A 81 -19.99 -8.97 -5.12
C ARG A 81 -19.82 -8.21 -6.44
N ARG A 82 -20.68 -7.22 -6.74
CA ARG A 82 -20.57 -6.40 -7.97
C ARG A 82 -19.24 -5.64 -8.04
N LEU A 83 -18.78 -5.10 -6.92
CA LEU A 83 -17.49 -4.42 -6.84
C LEU A 83 -16.32 -5.40 -7.05
N ALA A 84 -16.38 -6.58 -6.45
CA ALA A 84 -15.38 -7.63 -6.66
C ALA A 84 -15.35 -8.09 -8.13
N GLU A 85 -16.50 -8.36 -8.75
CA GLU A 85 -16.58 -8.75 -10.16
C GLU A 85 -15.95 -7.71 -11.09
N ARG A 86 -16.05 -6.42 -10.75
CA ARG A 86 -15.51 -5.33 -11.56
C ARG A 86 -14.02 -5.07 -11.32
N PHE A 87 -13.57 -5.15 -10.07
CA PHE A 87 -12.26 -4.63 -9.67
C PHE A 87 -11.30 -5.69 -9.11
N TRP A 88 -11.74 -6.94 -8.93
CA TRP A 88 -10.88 -8.07 -8.59
C TRP A 88 -10.68 -9.00 -9.78
N PRO A 89 -9.45 -9.51 -10.00
CA PRO A 89 -8.21 -9.15 -9.32
C PRO A 89 -7.76 -7.72 -9.62
N GLY A 90 -7.35 -6.95 -8.60
CA GLY A 90 -6.95 -5.55 -8.78
C GLY A 90 -6.83 -4.72 -7.51
N PRO A 91 -6.64 -3.40 -7.66
CA PRO A 91 -6.22 -2.52 -6.57
C PRO A 91 -7.38 -2.03 -5.70
N LEU A 92 -8.39 -2.86 -5.49
CA LEU A 92 -9.50 -2.62 -4.56
C LEU A 92 -9.37 -3.50 -3.32
N THR A 93 -9.57 -2.90 -2.15
CA THR A 93 -9.72 -3.58 -0.87
C THR A 93 -11.12 -3.32 -0.35
N LEU A 94 -11.82 -4.38 0.02
CA LEU A 94 -13.15 -4.31 0.62
C LEU A 94 -13.05 -4.60 2.11
N VAL A 95 -13.60 -3.72 2.94
CA VAL A 95 -13.80 -3.99 4.37
C VAL A 95 -15.22 -4.53 4.55
N LEU A 96 -15.30 -5.77 5.01
CA LEU A 96 -16.57 -6.51 5.19
C LEU A 96 -16.72 -6.97 6.65
N PRO A 97 -17.95 -7.22 7.13
CA PRO A 97 -18.14 -7.93 8.39
C PRO A 97 -17.41 -9.27 8.36
N ARG A 98 -16.71 -9.61 9.44
CA ARG A 98 -16.02 -10.89 9.57
C ARG A 98 -17.02 -12.03 9.62
N ARG A 99 -16.64 -13.14 9.01
CA ARG A 99 -17.33 -14.40 9.21
C ARG A 99 -17.03 -14.96 10.60
N PRO A 100 -18.04 -15.40 11.38
CA PRO A 100 -17.81 -16.04 12.67
C PRO A 100 -16.98 -17.33 12.57
N ASP A 101 -17.06 -18.01 11.42
CA ASP A 101 -16.32 -19.22 11.06
C ASP A 101 -15.05 -18.95 10.22
N GLY A 102 -14.64 -17.67 10.11
CA GLY A 102 -13.43 -17.28 9.41
C GLY A 102 -12.15 -17.77 10.10
N THR A 103 -11.09 -17.94 9.32
CA THR A 103 -9.78 -18.43 9.80
C THR A 103 -8.79 -17.31 10.11
N ILE A 104 -9.09 -16.07 9.71
CA ILE A 104 -8.20 -14.93 9.96
C ILE A 104 -8.09 -14.64 11.46
N SER A 105 -6.83 -14.59 11.91
CA SER A 105 -6.38 -14.19 13.23
C SER A 105 -7.00 -12.85 13.68
N ASP A 106 -7.39 -12.79 14.96
CA ASP A 106 -7.81 -11.53 15.58
C ASP A 106 -6.71 -10.49 15.56
N LEU A 107 -5.44 -10.89 15.63
CA LEU A 107 -4.31 -9.97 15.54
C LEU A 107 -4.19 -9.36 14.13
N ALA A 108 -4.51 -10.12 13.08
CA ALA A 108 -4.54 -9.60 11.71
C ALA A 108 -5.71 -8.61 11.50
N ALA A 109 -6.85 -8.88 12.14
CA ALA A 109 -8.02 -8.01 12.15
C ALA A 109 -7.97 -6.88 13.19
N ALA A 110 -6.91 -6.80 13.99
CA ALA A 110 -6.78 -5.89 15.15
C ALA A 110 -7.97 -5.95 16.14
N GLY A 111 -8.58 -7.13 16.31
CA GLY A 111 -9.74 -7.37 17.17
C GLY A 111 -11.05 -6.76 16.67
N LEU A 112 -11.09 -6.27 15.43
CA LEU A 112 -12.28 -5.66 14.85
C LEU A 112 -13.32 -6.72 14.44
N PRO A 113 -14.62 -6.38 14.42
CA PRO A 113 -15.68 -7.23 13.87
C PRO A 113 -15.68 -7.24 12.33
N SER A 114 -14.77 -6.50 11.69
CA SER A 114 -14.62 -6.38 10.25
C SER A 114 -13.23 -6.82 9.79
N VAL A 115 -13.11 -7.15 8.51
CA VAL A 115 -11.86 -7.59 7.89
C VAL A 115 -11.67 -6.92 6.54
N ALA A 116 -10.44 -6.51 6.25
CA ALA A 116 -10.03 -5.96 4.98
C ALA A 116 -9.50 -7.07 4.06
N LEU A 117 -10.15 -7.25 2.92
CA LEU A 117 -9.89 -8.32 1.96
C LEU A 117 -9.46 -7.75 0.62
N ARG A 118 -8.52 -8.43 -0.06
CA ARG A 118 -8.07 -8.05 -1.41
C ARG A 118 -7.71 -9.27 -2.24
N VAL A 119 -8.07 -9.24 -3.51
CA VAL A 119 -7.56 -10.16 -4.53
C VAL A 119 -6.62 -9.35 -5.42
N PRO A 120 -5.29 -9.41 -5.23
CA PRO A 120 -4.34 -8.62 -6.01
C PRO A 120 -4.21 -9.13 -7.44
N HIS A 121 -3.83 -8.24 -8.36
CA HIS A 121 -3.58 -8.59 -9.76
C HIS A 121 -2.10 -8.92 -9.99
N GLY A 122 -1.82 -10.04 -10.68
CA GLY A 122 -0.48 -10.41 -11.12
C GLY A 122 -0.23 -11.91 -11.02
N ALA A 123 0.32 -12.51 -12.08
CA ALA A 123 0.50 -13.97 -12.17
C ALA A 123 1.31 -14.53 -10.99
N VAL A 124 2.45 -13.91 -10.67
CA VAL A 124 3.35 -14.32 -9.57
C VAL A 124 2.63 -14.28 -8.22
N THR A 125 1.90 -13.19 -7.94
CA THR A 125 1.16 -13.03 -6.68
C THR A 125 0.01 -14.03 -6.57
N THR A 126 -0.76 -14.23 -7.64
CA THR A 126 -1.86 -15.20 -7.67
C THR A 126 -1.34 -16.63 -7.47
N GLU A 127 -0.25 -17.00 -8.15
CA GLU A 127 0.38 -18.32 -7.99
C GLU A 127 0.93 -18.52 -6.57
N LEU A 128 1.58 -17.51 -5.98
CA LEU A 128 2.01 -17.55 -4.58
C LEU A 128 0.83 -17.77 -3.64
N LEU A 129 -0.24 -17.00 -3.75
CA LEU A 129 -1.41 -17.10 -2.87
C LEU A 129 -2.10 -18.47 -3.00
N ARG A 130 -2.17 -19.03 -4.22
CA ARG A 130 -2.64 -20.39 -4.45
C ARG A 130 -1.74 -21.45 -3.82
N ALA A 131 -0.42 -21.32 -3.98
CA ALA A 131 0.56 -22.26 -3.44
C ALA A 131 0.60 -22.25 -1.90
N VAL A 132 0.39 -21.08 -1.29
CA VAL A 132 0.26 -20.91 0.16
C VAL A 132 -1.02 -21.60 0.68
N GLY A 133 -2.13 -21.47 -0.06
CA GLY A 133 -3.38 -22.20 0.22
C GLY A 133 -4.14 -21.71 1.46
N ARG A 134 -3.78 -20.53 1.99
CA ARG A 134 -4.39 -19.88 3.16
C ARG A 134 -4.33 -18.35 3.01
N PRO A 135 -5.15 -17.58 3.73
CA PRO A 135 -5.10 -16.12 3.67
C PRO A 135 -3.73 -15.56 4.06
N VAL A 136 -3.23 -14.55 3.33
CA VAL A 136 -1.92 -13.93 3.60
C VAL A 136 -2.10 -12.47 4.02
N ALA A 137 -1.79 -12.15 5.27
CA ALA A 137 -1.81 -10.78 5.76
C ALA A 137 -0.57 -10.06 5.22
N ALA A 138 -0.75 -8.95 4.50
CA ALA A 138 0.37 -8.25 3.87
C ALA A 138 0.18 -6.72 3.85
N PRO A 139 0.63 -5.98 4.87
CA PRO A 139 0.81 -4.53 4.75
C PRO A 139 2.00 -4.23 3.83
N SER A 140 2.21 -2.96 3.45
CA SER A 140 3.38 -2.56 2.64
C SER A 140 4.71 -3.00 3.27
N ALA A 141 5.71 -3.41 2.47
CA ALA A 141 6.97 -4.00 2.96
C ALA A 141 8.05 -2.96 3.35
N ASN A 142 7.69 -1.99 4.19
CA ASN A 142 8.58 -0.96 4.73
C ASN A 142 8.50 -0.87 6.26
N LEU A 143 9.50 -0.25 6.89
CA LEU A 143 9.37 0.22 8.27
C LEU A 143 8.18 1.17 8.40
N SER A 144 7.43 1.07 9.50
CA SER A 144 6.21 1.84 9.74
C SER A 144 6.47 3.34 9.59
N GLY A 145 5.56 4.05 8.91
CA GLY A 145 5.66 5.48 8.65
C GLY A 145 6.55 5.89 7.48
N ARG A 146 7.44 5.02 6.98
CA ARG A 146 8.30 5.30 5.81
C ARG A 146 7.56 5.16 4.49
N VAL A 147 8.17 5.67 3.41
CA VAL A 147 7.67 5.52 2.03
C VAL A 147 7.48 4.04 1.70
N SER A 148 6.39 3.68 1.04
CA SER A 148 6.13 2.29 0.63
C SER A 148 7.14 1.81 -0.43
N PRO A 149 7.44 0.50 -0.51
CA PRO A 149 8.34 -0.06 -1.51
C PRO A 149 7.60 -0.41 -2.81
N SER A 150 8.14 0.01 -3.95
CA SER A 150 7.63 -0.34 -5.28
C SER A 150 8.50 -1.36 -6.02
N ASP A 151 9.58 -1.86 -5.41
CA ASP A 151 10.43 -2.93 -5.96
C ASP A 151 11.15 -3.70 -4.83
N ALA A 152 11.78 -4.82 -5.16
CA ALA A 152 12.51 -5.66 -4.21
C ALA A 152 13.71 -4.94 -3.58
N TYR A 153 14.36 -4.02 -4.30
CA TYR A 153 15.49 -3.25 -3.78
C TYR A 153 15.05 -2.32 -2.65
N HIS A 154 13.90 -1.66 -2.79
CA HIS A 154 13.29 -0.85 -1.75
C HIS A 154 12.95 -1.64 -0.49
N VAL A 155 12.51 -2.90 -0.65
CA VAL A 155 12.26 -3.81 0.47
C VAL A 155 13.56 -4.14 1.18
N LEU A 156 14.57 -4.62 0.44
CA LEU A 156 15.86 -5.02 1.02
C LEU A 156 16.54 -3.86 1.74
N ARG A 157 16.49 -2.64 1.18
CA ARG A 157 17.02 -1.43 1.85
C ARG A 157 16.37 -1.13 3.21
N GLY A 158 15.12 -1.54 3.42
CA GLY A 158 14.38 -1.26 4.66
C GLY A 158 14.29 -2.42 5.64
N LEU A 159 14.24 -3.67 5.14
CA LEU A 159 13.87 -4.85 5.92
C LEU A 159 14.89 -5.99 5.84
N GLN A 160 16.02 -5.83 5.15
CA GLN A 160 17.06 -6.86 5.12
C GLN A 160 17.50 -7.26 6.54
N GLY A 161 17.58 -8.57 6.77
CA GLY A 161 17.89 -9.16 8.07
C GLY A 161 16.71 -9.24 9.04
N ARG A 162 15.54 -8.67 8.69
CA ARG A 162 14.31 -8.70 9.52
C ARG A 162 13.23 -9.63 8.98
N ILE A 163 13.38 -10.10 7.75
CA ILE A 163 12.41 -10.95 7.03
C ILE A 163 13.14 -12.15 6.42
N ASP A 164 12.41 -13.23 6.17
CA ASP A 164 13.00 -14.49 5.69
C ASP A 164 13.31 -14.41 4.19
N ALA A 165 12.42 -13.83 3.38
CA ALA A 165 12.66 -13.67 1.95
C ALA A 165 12.00 -12.45 1.30
N VAL A 166 12.49 -12.09 0.11
CA VAL A 166 11.83 -11.21 -0.86
C VAL A 166 11.67 -11.98 -2.17
N LEU A 167 10.44 -12.17 -2.62
CA LEU A 167 10.11 -12.66 -3.95
C LEU A 167 10.14 -11.47 -4.93
N ASP A 168 11.19 -11.41 -5.73
CA ASP A 168 11.45 -10.32 -6.65
C ASP A 168 10.66 -10.50 -7.95
N SER A 169 9.55 -9.77 -8.05
CA SER A 169 8.69 -9.71 -9.23
C SER A 169 8.92 -8.45 -10.07
N GLY A 170 10.04 -7.76 -9.89
CA GLY A 170 10.31 -6.48 -10.54
C GLY A 170 9.49 -5.30 -9.98
N PRO A 171 9.53 -4.13 -10.65
CA PRO A 171 8.82 -2.92 -10.22
C PRO A 171 7.28 -3.04 -10.29
N CYS A 172 6.60 -2.44 -9.32
CA CYS A 172 5.13 -2.37 -9.29
C CYS A 172 4.60 -1.34 -10.31
N PRO A 173 3.62 -1.70 -11.16
CA PRO A 173 3.11 -0.83 -12.23
C PRO A 173 2.20 0.32 -11.77
N VAL A 174 1.43 0.19 -10.67
CA VAL A 174 0.50 1.25 -10.20
C VAL A 174 1.17 2.23 -9.23
N GLY A 175 2.10 1.77 -8.39
CA GLY A 175 2.96 2.61 -7.55
C GLY A 175 2.29 3.36 -6.39
N VAL A 176 0.98 3.20 -6.19
CA VAL A 176 0.24 3.61 -4.98
C VAL A 176 -0.59 2.44 -4.45
N GLU A 177 -0.88 2.41 -3.14
CA GLU A 177 -1.64 1.33 -2.53
C GLU A 177 -3.08 1.20 -3.06
N SER A 178 -3.72 0.06 -2.72
CA SER A 178 -5.12 -0.18 -3.05
C SER A 178 -6.06 0.87 -2.46
N THR A 179 -7.14 1.13 -3.19
CA THR A 179 -8.30 1.86 -2.67
C THR A 179 -8.98 1.00 -1.62
N VAL A 180 -9.35 1.58 -0.48
CA VAL A 180 -10.02 0.86 0.62
C VAL A 180 -11.42 1.40 0.77
N LEU A 181 -12.41 0.54 0.57
CA LEU A 181 -13.84 0.87 0.67
C LEU A 181 -14.47 0.05 1.80
N ASP A 182 -15.09 0.75 2.73
CA ASP A 182 -15.88 0.15 3.81
C ASP A 182 -17.30 -0.14 3.35
N LEU A 183 -17.73 -1.38 3.50
CA LEU A 183 -19.08 -1.85 3.19
C LEU A 183 -19.76 -2.50 4.41
N THR A 184 -19.27 -2.21 5.63
CA THR A 184 -19.86 -2.71 6.88
C THR A 184 -21.12 -1.95 7.28
N GLY A 185 -21.25 -0.69 6.85
CA GLY A 185 -22.41 0.17 7.11
C GLY A 185 -23.51 0.07 6.04
N THR A 186 -24.47 0.98 6.13
CA THR A 186 -25.59 1.09 5.18
C THR A 186 -25.21 1.79 3.88
N SER A 187 -24.08 2.51 3.84
CA SER A 187 -23.57 3.22 2.68
C SER A 187 -22.06 3.02 2.56
N PRO A 188 -21.50 2.92 1.34
CA PRO A 188 -20.06 2.77 1.16
C PRO A 188 -19.28 4.00 1.66
N VAL A 189 -18.18 3.75 2.38
CA VAL A 189 -17.28 4.81 2.86
C VAL A 189 -15.89 4.60 2.31
N LEU A 190 -15.34 5.60 1.63
CA LEU A 190 -13.96 5.57 1.18
C LEU A 190 -13.02 5.78 2.38
N LEU A 191 -12.33 4.73 2.80
CA LEU A 191 -11.38 4.84 3.91
C LEU A 191 -9.99 5.30 3.44
N ARG A 192 -9.62 4.96 2.20
CA ARG A 192 -8.33 5.36 1.61
C ARG A 192 -8.43 5.44 0.08
N PRO A 193 -8.08 6.58 -0.55
CA PRO A 193 -7.93 6.65 -2.00
C PRO A 193 -6.69 5.87 -2.45
N GLY A 194 -6.78 5.21 -3.61
CA GLY A 194 -5.73 4.34 -4.13
C GLY A 194 -5.88 4.07 -5.63
N GLY A 195 -5.45 2.89 -6.08
CA GLY A 195 -5.39 2.54 -7.50
C GLY A 195 -6.75 2.42 -8.23
N VAL A 196 -7.88 2.31 -7.53
CA VAL A 196 -9.22 2.46 -8.13
C VAL A 196 -9.76 3.85 -7.80
N THR A 197 -10.15 4.61 -8.82
CA THR A 197 -10.63 5.98 -8.63
C THR A 197 -12.03 6.02 -8.03
N VAL A 198 -12.37 7.15 -7.41
CA VAL A 198 -13.70 7.35 -6.79
C VAL A 198 -14.78 7.29 -7.85
N GLU A 199 -14.53 7.93 -8.99
CA GLU A 199 -15.45 8.00 -10.12
C GLU A 199 -15.79 6.57 -10.62
N ALA A 200 -14.78 5.70 -10.75
CA ALA A 200 -14.99 4.32 -11.14
C ALA A 200 -15.79 3.52 -10.10
N LEU A 201 -15.59 3.77 -8.81
CA LEU A 201 -16.39 3.13 -7.76
C LEU A 201 -17.86 3.59 -7.80
N GLU A 202 -18.08 4.89 -7.96
CA GLU A 202 -19.42 5.49 -7.99
C GLU A 202 -20.27 5.00 -9.17
N GLU A 203 -19.65 4.63 -10.30
CA GLU A 203 -20.34 3.94 -11.41
C GLU A 203 -21.01 2.62 -10.98
N VAL A 204 -20.51 1.95 -9.93
CA VAL A 204 -21.02 0.65 -9.46
C VAL A 204 -21.91 0.81 -8.24
N CYS A 205 -21.48 1.62 -7.26
CA CYS A 205 -22.11 1.70 -5.95
C CYS A 205 -22.98 2.95 -5.74
N GLY A 206 -22.98 3.90 -6.68
CA GLY A 206 -23.52 5.24 -6.44
C GLY A 206 -22.61 6.05 -5.51
N PRO A 207 -23.10 7.18 -4.96
CA PRO A 207 -22.30 8.12 -4.18
C PRO A 207 -21.59 7.47 -2.99
N ILE A 208 -20.34 7.89 -2.74
CA ILE A 208 -19.50 7.37 -1.66
C ILE A 208 -19.19 8.47 -0.65
N SER A 209 -19.26 8.16 0.64
CA SER A 209 -18.84 9.11 1.68
C SER A 209 -17.31 9.21 1.77
N HIS A 210 -16.80 10.43 1.94
CA HIS A 210 -15.36 10.70 2.00
C HIS A 210 -14.84 10.81 3.44
N PRO A 211 -13.57 10.47 3.69
CA PRO A 211 -13.01 10.47 5.04
C PRO A 211 -12.71 11.87 5.59
N ASP A 212 -12.81 12.93 4.77
CA ASP A 212 -12.69 14.33 5.24
C ASP A 212 -13.79 14.67 6.29
N ASP A 213 -14.84 13.85 6.42
CA ASP A 213 -15.89 13.96 7.43
C ASP A 213 -15.54 13.34 8.82
N TYR A 214 -14.41 12.63 8.96
CA TYR A 214 -14.11 11.77 10.15
C TYR A 214 -12.73 12.02 10.80
N ALA A 215 -12.27 13.26 10.90
CA ALA A 215 -10.92 13.61 11.38
C ALA A 215 -10.52 13.20 12.83
N HIS A 216 -11.31 12.42 13.58
CA HIS A 216 -11.10 12.21 15.03
C HIS A 216 -11.27 10.77 15.56
N THR A 217 -11.19 9.72 14.75
CA THR A 217 -11.34 8.31 15.22
C THR A 217 -10.06 7.47 15.11
N LEU A 218 -9.95 6.43 15.96
CA LEU A 218 -8.90 5.40 15.86
C LEU A 218 -8.89 4.77 14.46
N PRO A 219 -7.73 4.35 13.91
CA PRO A 219 -7.67 3.78 12.56
C PRO A 219 -8.50 2.51 12.45
N THR A 220 -9.50 2.51 11.57
CA THR A 220 -10.29 1.33 11.20
C THR A 220 -9.73 0.62 9.97
N SER A 221 -8.77 1.25 9.28
CA SER A 221 -8.07 0.66 8.13
C SER A 221 -6.61 1.12 7.99
N PRO A 222 -5.77 0.37 7.26
CA PRO A 222 -4.38 0.75 7.05
C PRO A 222 -4.24 2.05 6.26
N GLY A 223 -3.32 2.91 6.71
CA GLY A 223 -2.96 4.16 6.03
C GLY A 223 -3.70 5.39 6.52
N GLN A 224 -4.55 5.28 7.54
CA GLN A 224 -5.27 6.42 8.14
C GLN A 224 -4.44 7.24 9.15
N LEU A 225 -3.21 6.85 9.45
CA LEU A 225 -2.33 7.62 10.35
C LEU A 225 -1.98 8.99 9.77
N ALA A 226 -1.94 10.01 10.64
CA ALA A 226 -1.69 11.41 10.26
C ALA A 226 -0.31 11.64 9.61
N SER A 227 0.72 10.92 10.07
CA SER A 227 2.06 10.88 9.45
C SER A 227 2.34 9.46 8.95
N HIS A 228 2.50 9.32 7.63
CA HIS A 228 2.75 8.06 6.94
C HIS A 228 3.34 8.36 5.55
N TYR A 229 4.06 7.42 4.95
CA TYR A 229 4.75 7.60 3.66
C TYR A 229 5.86 8.67 3.69
N ALA A 230 6.39 8.99 4.86
CA ALA A 230 7.30 10.12 5.04
C ALA A 230 8.75 9.74 4.62
N PRO A 231 9.35 10.49 3.66
CA PRO A 231 10.80 10.46 3.46
C PRO A 231 11.52 11.03 4.69
N GLY A 232 12.84 10.85 4.76
CA GLY A 232 13.74 11.48 5.73
C GLY A 232 13.69 13.00 5.68
N LEU A 233 13.86 13.57 4.48
CA LEU A 233 13.69 15.00 4.19
C LEU A 233 12.22 15.43 4.34
N PRO A 234 11.93 16.59 4.93
CA PRO A 234 10.57 17.15 4.95
C PRO A 234 10.04 17.40 3.53
N VAL A 235 8.71 17.34 3.37
CA VAL A 235 8.04 17.60 2.09
C VAL A 235 7.25 18.91 2.19
N ARG A 236 7.47 19.83 1.24
CA ARG A 236 6.63 21.03 1.01
C ARG A 236 5.71 20.77 -0.17
N LEU A 237 4.42 21.02 0.03
CA LEU A 237 3.39 20.76 -0.98
C LEU A 237 3.10 21.98 -1.83
N ASP A 238 2.49 21.72 -2.99
CA ASP A 238 1.93 22.71 -3.90
C ASP A 238 2.95 23.80 -4.28
N ALA A 239 4.21 23.39 -4.48
CA ALA A 239 5.33 24.27 -4.79
C ALA A 239 5.22 24.88 -6.20
N GLN A 240 5.29 26.20 -6.29
CA GLN A 240 5.34 26.95 -7.57
C GLN A 240 6.74 27.51 -7.87
N ASP A 241 7.64 27.36 -6.92
CA ASP A 241 9.04 27.76 -6.93
C ASP A 241 9.87 26.69 -6.21
N VAL A 242 11.19 26.67 -6.44
CA VAL A 242 12.14 25.76 -5.77
C VAL A 242 13.34 26.54 -5.24
N ALA A 243 13.68 26.33 -3.97
CA ALA A 243 14.85 26.93 -3.35
C ALA A 243 16.13 26.15 -3.70
N PRO A 244 17.32 26.77 -3.64
CA PRO A 244 18.59 26.11 -3.96
C PRO A 244 18.92 24.87 -3.10
N ASP A 245 18.38 24.79 -1.89
CA ASP A 245 18.55 23.68 -0.96
C ASP A 245 17.40 22.65 -1.00
N GLU A 246 16.50 22.76 -1.98
CA GLU A 246 15.39 21.85 -2.19
C GLU A 246 15.62 20.90 -3.37
N ALA A 247 15.16 19.66 -3.19
CA ALA A 247 14.96 18.72 -4.29
C ALA A 247 13.54 18.90 -4.86
N LEU A 248 13.36 18.75 -6.16
CA LEU A 248 12.07 18.92 -6.82
C LEU A 248 11.42 17.57 -7.16
N LEU A 249 10.21 17.36 -6.67
CA LEU A 249 9.29 16.34 -7.17
C LEU A 249 8.33 17.01 -8.16
N ALA A 250 8.66 16.90 -9.45
CA ALA A 250 7.97 17.62 -10.52
C ALA A 250 6.77 16.85 -11.06
N PHE A 251 5.81 17.58 -11.63
CA PHE A 251 4.69 17.05 -12.41
C PHE A 251 4.37 18.07 -13.49
N GLY A 252 4.49 17.66 -14.75
CA GLY A 252 4.47 18.56 -15.90
C GLY A 252 5.81 19.26 -16.14
N PRO A 253 5.79 20.46 -16.75
CA PRO A 253 6.99 21.27 -16.99
C PRO A 253 7.74 21.60 -15.70
N GLU A 254 9.04 21.34 -15.67
CA GLU A 254 9.86 21.51 -14.47
C GLU A 254 10.05 22.98 -14.09
N ILE A 255 10.02 23.25 -12.78
CA ILE A 255 10.40 24.54 -12.22
C ILE A 255 11.94 24.65 -12.28
N PRO A 256 12.51 25.69 -12.94
CA PRO A 256 13.95 25.84 -13.03
C PRO A 256 14.58 26.16 -11.67
N GLY A 257 15.84 25.74 -11.46
CA GLY A 257 16.64 26.09 -10.29
C GLY A 257 16.89 24.96 -9.29
N ALA A 258 16.22 23.81 -9.43
CA ALA A 258 16.43 22.65 -8.58
C ALA A 258 17.76 21.93 -8.89
N GLY A 259 18.56 21.66 -7.85
CA GLY A 259 19.81 20.89 -7.97
C GLY A 259 19.62 19.36 -8.08
N LEU A 260 18.39 18.88 -7.88
CA LEU A 260 17.99 17.49 -8.00
C LEU A 260 16.50 17.44 -8.35
N VAL A 261 16.15 16.73 -9.41
CA VAL A 261 14.76 16.63 -9.90
C VAL A 261 14.37 15.17 -10.10
N TRP A 262 13.14 14.85 -9.71
CA TRP A 262 12.44 13.66 -10.17
C TRP A 262 11.10 14.08 -10.74
N ASN A 263 10.93 13.93 -12.05
CA ASN A 263 9.64 14.21 -12.70
C ASN A 263 8.74 12.97 -12.63
N LEU A 264 7.58 13.15 -12.00
CA LEU A 264 6.53 12.14 -11.89
C LEU A 264 5.87 11.86 -13.23
N SER A 265 5.64 12.90 -14.04
CA SER A 265 5.16 12.76 -15.41
C SER A 265 5.33 14.10 -16.14
N PRO A 266 6.23 14.18 -17.13
CA PRO A 266 6.40 15.39 -17.94
C PRO A 266 5.15 15.77 -18.74
N GLU A 267 4.31 14.79 -19.06
CA GLU A 267 3.06 14.95 -19.82
C GLU A 267 1.83 15.07 -18.93
N GLU A 268 2.02 15.28 -17.61
CA GLU A 268 0.94 15.45 -16.63
C GLU A 268 -0.03 14.25 -16.55
N ARG A 269 0.50 13.05 -16.82
CA ARG A 269 -0.24 11.80 -16.76
C ARG A 269 -0.29 11.26 -15.32
N LEU A 270 -1.51 11.17 -14.76
CA LEU A 270 -1.71 10.74 -13.37
C LEU A 270 -1.41 9.26 -13.12
N ASP A 271 -1.59 8.40 -14.12
CA ASP A 271 -1.21 6.98 -14.07
C ASP A 271 0.31 6.82 -13.97
N GLU A 272 1.04 7.54 -14.81
CA GLU A 272 2.51 7.58 -14.78
C GLU A 272 3.01 8.18 -13.44
N ALA A 273 2.40 9.28 -13.01
CA ALA A 273 2.78 9.94 -11.77
C ALA A 273 2.58 9.04 -10.53
N ALA A 274 1.47 8.29 -10.48
CA ALA A 274 1.23 7.32 -9.42
C ALA A 274 2.29 6.20 -9.42
N ALA A 275 2.59 5.64 -10.59
CA ALA A 275 3.59 4.57 -10.75
C ALA A 275 4.99 4.98 -10.26
N ARG A 276 5.34 6.26 -10.44
CA ARG A 276 6.66 6.82 -10.14
C ARG A 276 6.77 7.49 -8.77
N LEU A 277 5.67 7.67 -8.04
CA LEU A 277 5.61 8.47 -6.82
C LEU A 277 6.58 7.99 -5.74
N PHE A 278 6.47 6.73 -5.33
CA PHE A 278 7.28 6.22 -4.22
C PHE A 278 8.76 6.04 -4.59
N ALA A 279 9.06 5.63 -5.82
CA ALA A 279 10.42 5.59 -6.32
C ALA A 279 11.05 6.99 -6.32
N GLY A 280 10.31 8.00 -6.78
CA GLY A 280 10.73 9.40 -6.76
C GLY A 280 10.99 9.94 -5.37
N LEU A 281 10.06 9.75 -4.44
CA LEU A 281 10.23 10.16 -3.05
C LEU A 281 11.48 9.52 -2.42
N ARG A 282 11.72 8.22 -2.66
CA ARG A 282 12.90 7.51 -2.15
C ARG A 282 14.20 7.99 -2.79
N PHE A 283 14.19 8.24 -4.10
CA PHE A 283 15.33 8.78 -4.81
C PHE A 283 15.69 10.17 -4.29
N LEU A 284 14.73 11.10 -4.24
CA LEU A 284 14.94 12.46 -3.76
C LEU A 284 15.38 12.49 -2.30
N ASP A 285 14.83 11.62 -1.45
CA ASP A 285 15.23 11.52 -0.05
C ASP A 285 16.69 11.07 0.10
N SER A 286 17.06 9.97 -0.55
CA SER A 286 18.39 9.40 -0.42
C SER A 286 19.48 10.24 -1.10
N GLU A 287 19.23 10.67 -2.33
CA GLU A 287 20.19 11.44 -3.11
C GLU A 287 20.21 12.91 -2.66
N GLY A 288 19.07 13.46 -2.25
CA GLY A 288 19.00 14.81 -1.68
C GLY A 288 19.78 14.92 -0.37
N ALA A 289 19.61 13.95 0.55
CA ALA A 289 20.39 13.90 1.77
C ALA A 289 21.90 13.79 1.49
N ARG A 290 22.31 12.98 0.51
CA ARG A 290 23.71 12.84 0.09
C ARG A 290 24.29 14.16 -0.45
N ARG A 291 23.46 14.97 -1.10
CA ARG A 291 23.82 16.29 -1.66
C ARG A 291 23.69 17.44 -0.64
N GLY A 292 23.28 17.15 0.60
CA GLY A 292 23.08 18.19 1.62
C GLY A 292 21.83 19.04 1.41
N LEU A 293 20.84 18.56 0.64
CA LEU A 293 19.54 19.22 0.50
C LEU A 293 18.73 19.07 1.79
N SER A 294 17.91 20.07 2.08
CA SER A 294 17.19 20.16 3.35
C SER A 294 15.74 19.70 3.26
N ARG A 295 15.16 19.65 2.06
CA ARG A 295 13.72 19.44 1.84
C ARG A 295 13.41 18.96 0.41
N ILE A 296 12.23 18.34 0.24
CA ILE A 296 11.62 18.02 -1.05
C ILE A 296 10.45 19.00 -1.30
N ALA A 297 10.50 19.75 -2.41
CA ALA A 297 9.39 20.56 -2.91
C ALA A 297 8.57 19.74 -3.92
N ALA A 298 7.31 19.48 -3.63
CA ALA A 298 6.39 18.76 -4.52
C ALA A 298 5.47 19.73 -5.25
N MET A 299 5.47 19.64 -6.59
CA MET A 299 4.57 20.42 -7.43
C MET A 299 3.09 20.06 -7.18
N PRO A 300 2.15 20.98 -7.49
CA PRO A 300 0.73 20.69 -7.39
C PRO A 300 0.32 19.49 -8.24
N ILE A 301 -0.50 18.60 -7.67
CA ILE A 301 -1.14 17.50 -8.38
C ILE A 301 -2.64 17.77 -8.47
N PRO A 302 -3.31 17.52 -9.61
CA PRO A 302 -4.77 17.63 -9.75
C PRO A 302 -5.53 16.77 -8.72
N ARG A 303 -6.74 17.22 -8.33
CA ARG A 303 -7.62 16.52 -7.36
C ARG A 303 -8.66 15.62 -8.04
N VAL A 304 -8.28 14.93 -9.11
CA VAL A 304 -9.19 14.07 -9.91
C VAL A 304 -8.57 12.69 -10.10
N GLY A 305 -9.39 11.64 -10.21
CA GLY A 305 -8.89 10.28 -10.46
C GLY A 305 -7.78 9.86 -9.49
N LEU A 306 -6.66 9.35 -10.03
CA LEU A 306 -5.48 8.96 -9.23
C LEU A 306 -4.78 10.13 -8.51
N GLY A 307 -5.03 11.37 -8.93
CA GLY A 307 -4.52 12.57 -8.27
C GLY A 307 -4.99 12.68 -6.81
N LEU A 308 -6.17 12.17 -6.48
CA LEU A 308 -6.63 12.07 -5.08
C LEU A 308 -5.73 11.15 -4.25
N ALA A 309 -5.34 10.00 -4.80
CA ALA A 309 -4.44 9.07 -4.12
C ALA A 309 -3.03 9.68 -3.95
N ILE A 310 -2.46 10.24 -5.02
CA ILE A 310 -1.13 10.89 -4.99
C ILE A 310 -1.10 12.00 -3.93
N ARG A 311 -2.10 12.89 -3.93
CA ARG A 311 -2.18 13.98 -2.95
C ARG A 311 -2.37 13.49 -1.53
N ASP A 312 -3.17 12.46 -1.29
CA ASP A 312 -3.29 11.86 0.05
C ASP A 312 -1.92 11.38 0.56
N ARG A 313 -1.13 10.70 -0.29
CA ARG A 313 0.23 10.26 0.07
C ARG A 313 1.17 11.42 0.35
N LEU A 314 1.18 12.43 -0.53
CA LEU A 314 2.01 13.63 -0.35
C LEU A 314 1.63 14.41 0.91
N ARG A 315 0.33 14.58 1.19
CA ARG A 315 -0.16 15.23 2.42
C ARG A 315 0.34 14.53 3.67
N ARG A 316 0.20 13.20 3.74
CA ARG A 316 0.70 12.41 4.88
C ARG A 316 2.22 12.41 4.99
N ALA A 317 2.93 12.45 3.86
CA ALA A 317 4.39 12.56 3.83
C ALA A 317 4.88 13.94 4.33
N ALA A 318 4.09 15.00 4.12
CA ALA A 318 4.37 16.35 4.59
C ALA A 318 3.94 16.62 6.05
N SER A 319 3.10 15.76 6.64
CA SER A 319 2.64 15.92 8.01
C SER A 319 3.79 15.87 9.03
N PRO A 320 3.76 16.71 10.09
CA PRO A 320 4.75 16.68 11.16
C PRO A 320 4.89 15.29 11.77
N ARG A 321 6.11 14.88 12.12
CA ARG A 321 6.33 13.64 12.86
C ARG A 321 5.95 13.88 14.33
N PRO A 322 5.20 12.97 14.97
CA PRO A 322 5.16 12.93 16.43
C PRO A 322 6.59 12.77 16.93
N ILE A 323 7.00 13.65 17.84
CA ILE A 323 8.31 13.62 18.50
C ILE A 323 8.39 12.40 19.42
#